data_AF-A0A6V7Y2D6-F1
#
_entry.id   AF-A0A6V7Y2D6-F1
#
_cell.length_a   1.000
_cell.length_b   1.000
_cell.length_c   1.000
_cell.angle_alpha   90.00
_cell.angle_beta   90.00
_cell.angle_gamma   90.00
#
_symmetry.space_group_name_H-M   'P 1'
#
loop_
_entity.id
_entity.type
_entity.pdbx_description
1 polymer ?
#
loop_
_entity_poly.entity_id
_entity_poly.type
_entity_poly.pdbx_seq_one_letter_code
_entity_poly.pdbx_strand_id
1 'polypeptide(L)'
;MQGRLMGKRLTGRHFLGLAQKKISISTFVYAVTIEGIAGGGYEISSVDTGYSDCQLCADLNSLHLLPWSEGAVLAISNPHNFVTSEPLFCSPRVILMQQIERLANLKLKASLLLN
;
A
#
# COMPACT_ATOMS: atom_id res chain seq x y z
N MET A 1 -0.26 11.67 -3.64
CA MET A 1 -1.02 10.44 -3.95
C MET A 1 -1.67 10.52 -5.33
N GLN A 2 -1.00 9.97 -6.34
CA GLN A 2 -1.30 10.16 -7.77
C GLN A 2 -1.89 8.91 -8.43
N GLY A 3 -2.45 7.97 -7.64
CA GLY A 3 -3.05 6.73 -8.15
C GLY A 3 -2.06 5.70 -8.74
N ARG A 4 -0.74 5.92 -8.56
CA ARG A 4 0.30 5.03 -9.08
C ARG A 4 0.49 3.81 -8.17
N LEU A 5 0.68 2.64 -8.77
CA LEU A 5 1.17 1.46 -8.06
C LEU A 5 2.67 1.63 -7.76
N MET A 6 3.01 1.69 -6.48
CA MET A 6 4.39 1.73 -6.00
C MET A 6 4.61 0.64 -4.96
N GLY A 7 5.80 0.06 -4.94
CA GLY A 7 6.13 -1.05 -4.04
C GLY A 7 7.54 -1.57 -4.26
N LYS A 8 7.81 -2.76 -3.72
CA LYS A 8 9.09 -3.46 -3.87
C LYS A 8 8.90 -4.71 -4.74
N ARG A 9 9.84 -4.96 -5.64
CA ARG A 9 9.96 -6.24 -6.35
C ARG A 9 10.90 -7.15 -5.56
N LEU A 10 10.41 -8.35 -5.24
CA LEU A 10 11.15 -9.34 -4.46
C LEU A 10 11.25 -10.64 -5.25
N THR A 11 12.28 -11.45 -4.97
CA THR A 11 12.31 -12.84 -5.44
C THR A 11 11.26 -13.67 -4.70
N GLY A 12 10.73 -14.73 -5.33
CA GLY A 12 9.71 -15.58 -4.69
C GLY A 12 10.17 -16.16 -3.34
N ARG A 13 11.43 -16.58 -3.24
CA ARG A 13 12.01 -17.07 -1.97
C ARG A 13 12.00 -15.99 -0.88
N HIS A 14 12.40 -14.76 -1.21
CA HIS A 14 12.41 -13.67 -0.24
C HIS A 14 11.00 -13.24 0.15
N PHE A 15 10.07 -13.22 -0.82
CA PHE A 15 8.65 -12.98 -0.55
C PHE A 15 8.09 -14.00 0.43
N LEU A 16 8.31 -15.31 0.23
CA LEU A 16 7.80 -16.34 1.16
C LEU A 16 8.38 -16.22 2.56
N GLY A 17 9.68 -15.88 2.69
CA GLY A 17 10.30 -15.61 3.98
C GLY A 17 9.79 -14.35 4.68
N LEU A 18 9.22 -13.42 3.92
CA LEU A 18 8.62 -12.18 4.41
C LEU A 18 7.09 -12.19 4.40
N ALA A 19 6.41 -13.17 3.82
CA ALA A 19 4.96 -13.15 3.63
C ALA A 19 4.20 -13.21 4.96
N GLN A 20 4.82 -13.82 5.98
CA GLN A 20 4.33 -13.79 7.37
C GLN A 20 4.90 -12.61 8.19
N LYS A 21 5.81 -11.83 7.59
CA LYS A 21 6.45 -10.66 8.18
C LYS A 21 5.98 -9.40 7.43
N LYS A 22 6.50 -8.26 7.84
CA LYS A 22 6.20 -6.98 7.20
C LYS A 22 7.38 -6.56 6.31
N ILE A 23 7.09 -6.10 5.10
CA ILE A 23 8.09 -5.58 4.16
C ILE A 23 8.26 -4.08 4.44
N SER A 24 9.45 -3.62 4.86
CA SER A 24 9.68 -2.18 5.06
C SER A 24 9.69 -1.44 3.71
N ILE A 25 9.13 -0.23 3.65
CA ILE A 25 9.24 0.72 2.54
C ILE A 25 9.17 2.15 3.07
N SER A 26 9.94 3.06 2.49
CA SER A 26 9.90 4.47 2.88
C SER A 26 8.55 5.12 2.54
N THR A 27 8.05 5.99 3.43
CA THR A 27 6.85 6.80 3.22
C THR A 27 6.97 7.79 2.06
N PHE A 28 8.18 7.98 1.52
CA PHE A 28 8.43 8.73 0.29
C PHE A 28 7.51 8.32 -0.87
N VAL A 29 7.12 7.04 -0.96
CA VAL A 29 6.20 6.55 -2.00
C VAL A 29 4.82 7.23 -1.99
N TYR A 30 4.43 7.87 -0.89
CA TYR A 30 3.20 8.64 -0.77
C TYR A 30 3.35 10.12 -1.13
N ALA A 31 4.57 10.63 -1.06
CA ALA A 31 4.91 12.03 -1.26
C ALA A 31 5.57 12.32 -2.62
N VAL A 32 6.10 11.30 -3.31
CA VAL A 32 6.84 11.48 -4.55
C VAL A 32 5.95 11.94 -5.71
N THR A 33 6.45 12.89 -6.52
CA THR A 33 5.80 13.35 -7.76
C THR A 33 6.08 12.40 -8.93
N ILE A 34 5.57 12.73 -10.12
CA ILE A 34 5.87 11.93 -11.33
C ILE A 34 7.33 12.12 -11.77
N GLU A 35 7.90 13.29 -11.51
CA GLU A 35 9.30 13.66 -11.76
C GLU A 35 10.28 12.99 -10.77
N GLY A 36 9.78 12.24 -9.79
CA GLY A 36 10.63 11.53 -8.82
C GLY A 36 11.16 12.42 -7.69
N ILE A 37 10.59 13.61 -7.51
CA ILE A 37 10.98 14.56 -6.47
C ILE A 37 9.98 14.47 -5.32
N ALA A 38 10.41 14.77 -4.09
CA ALA A 38 9.51 14.92 -2.97
C ALA A 38 8.50 16.04 -3.22
N GLY A 39 7.20 15.72 -3.24
CA GLY A 39 6.16 16.72 -3.20
C GLY A 39 6.12 17.42 -1.84
N GLY A 40 5.73 18.69 -1.85
CA GLY A 40 5.56 19.48 -0.63
C GLY A 40 4.21 19.25 0.06
N GLY A 41 4.15 19.58 1.36
CA GLY A 41 2.89 19.71 2.10
C GLY A 41 2.26 18.42 2.60
N TYR A 42 2.97 17.29 2.62
CA TYR A 42 2.46 16.03 3.17
C TYR A 42 2.94 15.81 4.61
N GLU A 43 1.97 15.69 5.53
CA GLU A 43 2.24 15.46 6.96
C GLU A 43 3.00 14.13 7.20
N ILE A 44 2.70 13.11 6.40
CA ILE A 44 3.31 11.78 6.55
C ILE A 44 4.77 11.70 6.11
N SER A 45 5.22 12.61 5.25
CA SER A 45 6.49 12.47 4.54
C SER A 45 6.85 13.78 3.84
N SER A 46 7.82 14.52 4.37
CA SER A 46 8.30 15.76 3.75
C SER A 46 9.83 15.87 3.80
N VAL A 47 10.38 16.86 3.10
CA VAL A 47 11.81 17.18 3.21
C VAL A 47 12.16 17.59 4.65
N ASP A 48 11.25 18.27 5.35
CA ASP A 48 11.48 18.81 6.69
C ASP A 48 11.35 17.74 7.79
N THR A 49 10.40 16.81 7.65
CA THR A 49 10.15 15.74 8.64
C THR A 49 10.87 14.44 8.31
N GLY A 50 11.47 14.36 7.11
CA GLY A 50 12.13 13.18 6.60
C GLY A 50 11.17 12.10 6.08
N TYR A 51 11.75 10.99 5.63
CA TYR A 51 11.03 9.88 5.00
C TYR A 51 11.14 8.62 5.84
N SER A 52 10.32 8.54 6.88
CA SER A 52 10.25 7.38 7.76
C SER A 52 9.88 6.11 7.00
N ASP A 53 10.18 4.96 7.60
CA ASP A 53 9.73 3.68 7.06
C ASP A 53 8.27 3.41 7.46
N CYS A 54 7.57 2.67 6.61
CA CYS A 54 6.32 2.02 6.90
C CYS A 54 6.40 0.54 6.51
N GLN A 55 5.47 -0.24 7.03
CA GLN A 55 5.47 -1.69 6.94
C GLN A 55 4.34 -2.17 6.04
N LEU A 56 4.66 -2.84 4.95
CA LEU A 56 3.70 -3.46 4.04
C LEU A 56 3.38 -4.88 4.50
N CYS A 57 2.09 -5.15 4.75
CA CYS A 57 1.54 -6.49 4.93
C CYS A 57 0.85 -6.91 3.62
N ALA A 58 1.37 -7.93 2.94
CA ALA A 58 0.82 -8.38 1.66
C ALA A 58 -0.54 -9.07 1.86
N ASP A 59 -1.55 -8.66 1.10
CA ASP A 59 -2.83 -9.36 1.04
C ASP A 59 -2.76 -10.49 0.01
N LEU A 60 -2.65 -11.73 0.50
CA LEU A 60 -2.52 -12.90 -0.35
C LEU A 60 -3.79 -13.20 -1.17
N ASN A 61 -4.95 -12.66 -0.78
CA ASN A 61 -6.17 -12.76 -1.58
C ASN A 61 -6.17 -11.80 -2.77
N SER A 62 -5.21 -10.87 -2.82
CA SER A 62 -5.05 -9.91 -3.91
C SER A 62 -3.99 -10.32 -4.93
N LEU A 63 -3.55 -11.58 -4.93
CA LEU A 63 -2.55 -12.06 -5.88
C LEU A 63 -3.09 -12.05 -7.32
N HIS A 64 -2.38 -11.36 -8.20
CA HIS A 64 -2.66 -11.31 -9.63
C HIS A 64 -1.40 -11.59 -10.42
N LEU A 65 -1.48 -12.47 -11.44
CA LEU A 65 -0.37 -12.68 -12.38
C LEU A 65 -0.14 -11.39 -13.18
N LEU A 66 1.12 -11.07 -13.45
CA LEU A 66 1.49 -9.93 -14.31
C LEU A 66 1.67 -10.42 -15.75
N PRO A 67 0.72 -10.16 -16.68
CA PRO A 67 0.78 -10.73 -18.03
C PRO A 67 1.98 -10.23 -18.85
N TRP A 68 2.54 -9.08 -18.48
CA TRP A 68 3.74 -8.51 -19.13
C TRP A 68 5.07 -8.91 -18.46
N SER A 69 5.05 -9.73 -17.39
CA SER A 69 6.26 -10.17 -16.70
C SER A 69 6.14 -11.64 -16.31
N GLU A 70 6.73 -12.51 -17.13
CA GLU A 70 6.75 -13.95 -16.90
C GLU A 70 7.29 -14.30 -15.50
N GLY A 71 6.62 -15.23 -14.82
CA GLY A 71 6.98 -15.67 -13.47
C GLY A 71 6.77 -14.63 -12.37
N ALA A 72 6.09 -13.51 -12.65
CA ALA A 72 5.83 -12.46 -11.66
C ALA A 72 4.35 -12.36 -11.26
N VAL A 73 4.14 -12.05 -9.97
CA VAL A 73 2.83 -11.79 -9.38
C VAL A 73 2.83 -10.44 -8.69
N LEU A 74 1.70 -9.75 -8.75
CA LEU A 74 1.41 -8.56 -7.95
C LEU A 74 0.62 -8.97 -6.72
N ALA A 75 1.06 -8.53 -5.55
CA ALA A 75 0.30 -8.57 -4.31
C ALA A 75 0.06 -7.13 -3.84
N ILE A 76 -1.21 -6.75 -3.69
CA ILE A 76 -1.55 -5.48 -3.05
C ILE A 76 -1.27 -5.60 -1.55
N SER A 77 -0.75 -4.54 -0.94
CA SER A 77 -0.35 -4.55 0.47
C SER A 77 -1.10 -3.51 1.29
N ASN A 78 -1.31 -3.83 2.56
CA ASN A 78 -1.84 -2.92 3.58
C ASN A 78 -0.67 -2.29 4.35
N PRO A 79 -0.46 -0.98 4.22
CA PRO A 79 0.62 -0.27 4.91
C PRO A 79 0.26 -0.02 6.38
N HIS A 80 1.26 -0.15 7.25
CA HIS A 80 1.18 0.12 8.67
C HIS A 80 2.32 1.04 9.08
N ASN A 81 2.09 1.90 10.07
CA ASN A 81 3.14 2.68 10.70
C ASN A 81 4.22 1.73 11.26
N PHE A 82 5.50 2.05 11.03
CA PHE A 82 6.59 1.19 11.46
C PHE A 82 6.72 1.09 12.99
N VAL A 83 6.42 2.17 13.71
CA VAL A 83 6.55 2.26 15.17
C VAL A 83 5.28 1.76 15.85
N THR A 84 4.11 2.33 15.49
CA THR A 84 2.85 2.03 16.19
C THR A 84 2.20 0.74 15.70
N SER A 85 2.63 0.22 14.55
CA SER A 85 1.97 -0.90 13.85
C SER A 85 0.51 -0.65 13.45
N GLU A 86 0.00 0.56 13.64
CA GLU A 86 -1.36 0.93 13.23
C GLU A 86 -1.45 1.08 11.70
N PRO A 87 -2.64 0.90 11.10
CA PRO A 87 -2.83 1.16 9.68
C PRO A 87 -2.39 2.57 9.28
N LEU A 88 -1.75 2.70 8.13
CA LEU A 88 -1.35 4.00 7.60
C LEU A 88 -2.58 4.70 7.00
N PHE A 89 -3.22 5.57 7.76
CA PHE A 89 -4.54 6.15 7.42
C PHE A 89 -4.57 6.97 6.13
N CYS A 90 -3.44 7.52 5.68
CA CYS A 90 -3.40 8.22 4.41
C CYS A 90 -3.43 7.27 3.20
N SER A 91 -3.25 5.95 3.39
CA SER A 91 -3.26 5.01 2.27
C SER A 91 -4.64 4.92 1.63
N PRO A 92 -4.76 5.05 0.29
CA PRO A 92 -6.06 4.96 -0.39
C PRO A 92 -6.77 3.62 -0.12
N ARG A 93 -5.99 2.53 0.03
CA ARG A 93 -6.54 1.22 0.37
C ARG A 93 -7.09 1.17 1.79
N VAL A 94 -6.36 1.72 2.77
CA VAL A 94 -6.81 1.77 4.17
C VAL A 94 -8.08 2.62 4.27
N ILE A 95 -8.11 3.77 3.60
CA ILE A 95 -9.30 4.62 3.51
C ILE A 95 -10.49 3.83 2.96
N LEU A 96 -10.32 3.14 1.82
CA LEU A 96 -11.38 2.32 1.23
C LEU A 96 -11.86 1.22 2.18
N MET A 97 -10.95 0.50 2.83
CA MET A 97 -11.29 -0.55 3.79
C MET A 97 -12.14 -0.01 4.95
N GLN A 98 -11.78 1.14 5.51
CA GLN A 98 -12.58 1.79 6.56
C GLN A 98 -13.97 2.20 6.07
N GLN A 99 -14.09 2.67 4.83
CA GLN A 99 -15.40 2.98 4.25
C GLN A 99 -16.26 1.73 4.07
N ILE A 100 -15.66 0.63 3.61
CA ILE A 100 -16.36 -0.66 3.46
C ILE A 100 -16.83 -1.16 4.83
N GLU A 101 -16.00 -1.09 5.86
CA GLU A 101 -16.36 -1.47 7.23
C GLU A 101 -17.51 -0.62 7.78
N ARG A 102 -17.44 0.71 7.55
CA ARG A 102 -18.52 1.63 7.94
C ARG A 102 -19.84 1.29 7.26
N LEU A 103 -19.84 0.92 5.98
CA LEU A 103 -21.04 0.47 5.27
C LEU A 103 -21.57 -0.85 5.83
N ALA A 104 -20.69 -1.80 6.14
CA ALA A 104 -21.08 -3.09 6.71
C ALA A 104 -21.80 -2.92 8.07
N ASN A 105 -21.33 -1.98 8.91
CA ASN A 105 -22.00 -1.64 10.18
C ASN A 105 -23.42 -1.07 9.99
N LEU A 106 -23.68 -0.46 8.83
CA LEU A 106 -25.02 0.01 8.43
C LEU A 106 -25.82 -1.04 7.65
N LYS A 107 -25.31 -2.27 7.52
CA LYS A 107 -25.88 -3.36 6.70
C LYS A 107 -26.00 -2.99 5.22
N LEU A 108 -25.09 -2.13 4.74
CA LEU A 108 -24.98 -1.74 3.34
C LEU A 108 -23.76 -2.41 2.69
N LYS A 109 -23.84 -2.65 1.38
CA LYS A 109 -22.73 -3.20 0.60
C LYS A 109 -22.47 -2.32 -0.62
N ALA A 110 -21.23 -1.89 -0.78
CA ALA A 110 -20.77 -1.28 -2.02
C ALA A 110 -20.48 -2.38 -3.06
N SER A 111 -20.94 -2.18 -4.29
CA SER A 111 -20.62 -3.03 -5.43
C SER A 111 -20.32 -2.15 -6.64
N LEU A 112 -19.29 -2.52 -7.40
CA LEU A 112 -19.02 -1.92 -8.69
C LEU A 112 -19.83 -2.70 -9.74
N LEU A 113 -20.71 -2.01 -10.48
CA LEU A 113 -21.32 -2.58 -11.67
C LEU A 113 -20.29 -2.46 -12.79
N LEU A 114 -19.64 -3.58 -13.12
CA LEU A 114 -18.82 -3.67 -14.32
C LEU A 114 -19.76 -4.05 -15.46
N ASN A 115 -19.88 -3.15 -16.43
CA ASN A 115 -20.62 -3.37 -17.68
C ASN A 115 -19.90 -4.37 -18.57
#